data_AF-A0AAD9JGR9-F1
#
_entry.id   AF-A0AAD9JGR9-F1
#
_cell.length_a   1.000
_cell.length_b   1.000
_cell.length_c   1.000
_cell.angle_alpha   90.00
_cell.angle_beta   90.00
_cell.angle_gamma   90.00
#
_symmetry.space_group_name_H-M   'P 1'
#
loop_
_entity.id
_entity.type
_entity.pdbx_description
1 polymer ?
#
loop_
_entity_poly.entity_id
_entity_poly.type
_entity_poly.pdbx_seq_one_letter_code
_entity_poly.pdbx_strand_id
1 'polypeptide(L)'
;MAARPQLRGFLASNLKRDFTLAITVALTGLLSYKFLVQEPRKRRYEEYYKNLDPEKEFRRIRDAGGFQCVKPGGEVQDGCVEFLSPVPAL
;
A
#
# COMPACT_ATOMS: atom_id res chain seq x y z
N MET A 1 -12.49 -24.98 -52.74
CA MET A 1 -13.72 -24.18 -53.01
C MET A 1 -13.94 -23.28 -51.81
N ALA A 2 -13.69 -21.97 -51.92
CA ALA A 2 -13.89 -21.04 -50.82
C ALA A 2 -15.40 -20.90 -50.54
N ALA A 3 -15.83 -21.20 -49.31
CA ALA A 3 -17.21 -20.97 -48.88
C ALA A 3 -17.51 -19.47 -48.98
N ARG A 4 -18.72 -19.11 -49.45
CA ARG A 4 -19.09 -17.70 -49.67
C ARG A 4 -18.90 -16.91 -48.36
N PRO A 5 -18.01 -15.90 -48.34
CA PRO A 5 -17.80 -15.10 -47.15
C PRO A 5 -19.08 -14.34 -46.81
N GLN A 6 -19.38 -14.20 -45.52
CA GLN A 6 -20.50 -13.38 -45.06
C GLN A 6 -20.25 -11.92 -45.48
N LEU A 7 -21.17 -11.27 -46.20
CA LEU A 7 -21.00 -9.88 -46.68
C LEU A 7 -21.85 -8.87 -45.91
N ARG A 8 -22.67 -9.33 -44.94
CA ARG A 8 -23.57 -8.49 -44.13
C ARG A 8 -23.48 -8.92 -42.65
N GLY A 9 -23.65 -7.97 -41.73
CA GLY A 9 -23.65 -8.25 -40.28
C GLY A 9 -22.26 -8.45 -39.63
N PHE A 10 -21.17 -8.17 -40.37
CA PHE A 10 -19.80 -8.23 -39.85
C PHE A 10 -19.59 -7.31 -38.63
N LEU A 11 -20.19 -6.12 -38.64
CA LEU A 11 -20.04 -5.18 -37.54
C LEU A 11 -20.68 -5.70 -36.24
N ALA A 12 -21.88 -6.27 -36.29
CA ALA A 12 -22.56 -6.79 -35.11
C ALA A 12 -21.89 -8.06 -34.55
N SER A 13 -21.28 -8.87 -35.41
CA SER A 13 -20.54 -10.08 -34.98
C SER A 13 -19.18 -9.75 -34.39
N ASN A 14 -18.46 -8.78 -34.95
CA ASN A 14 -17.21 -8.28 -34.39
C ASN A 14 -17.45 -7.53 -33.07
N LEU A 15 -18.46 -6.65 -33.02
CA LEU A 15 -18.77 -5.88 -31.82
C LEU A 15 -19.07 -6.79 -30.62
N LYS A 16 -19.85 -7.86 -30.81
CA LYS A 16 -20.11 -8.84 -29.74
C LYS A 16 -18.82 -9.50 -29.24
N ARG A 17 -17.91 -9.87 -30.15
CA ARG A 17 -16.62 -10.48 -29.78
C ARG A 17 -15.73 -9.50 -29.03
N ASP A 18 -15.57 -8.29 -29.56
CA ASP A 18 -14.72 -7.26 -28.97
C ASP A 18 -15.24 -6.84 -27.59
N PHE A 19 -16.56 -6.70 -27.44
CA PHE A 19 -17.16 -6.31 -26.16
C PHE A 19 -17.03 -7.42 -25.11
N THR A 20 -17.25 -8.68 -25.47
CA THR A 20 -17.01 -9.81 -24.55
C THR A 20 -15.54 -9.91 -24.15
N LEU A 21 -14.62 -9.73 -25.09
CA LEU A 21 -13.18 -9.73 -24.81
C LEU A 21 -12.76 -8.54 -23.93
N ALA A 22 -13.30 -7.35 -24.19
CA ALA A 22 -13.00 -6.16 -23.39
C ALA A 22 -13.47 -6.33 -21.93
N ILE A 23 -14.66 -6.88 -21.71
CA ILE A 23 -15.18 -7.13 -20.36
C ILE A 23 -14.32 -8.16 -19.63
N THR A 24 -13.95 -9.26 -20.30
CA THR A 24 -13.13 -10.30 -19.65
C THR A 24 -11.76 -9.76 -19.27
N VAL A 25 -11.09 -9.05 -20.17
CA VAL A 25 -9.78 -8.44 -19.91
C VAL A 25 -9.87 -7.39 -18.80
N ALA A 26 -10.91 -6.55 -18.78
CA ALA A 26 -11.10 -5.56 -17.73
C ALA A 26 -11.30 -6.20 -16.35
N LEU A 27 -12.10 -7.26 -16.26
CA LEU A 27 -12.31 -7.99 -15.00
C LEU A 27 -11.03 -8.69 -14.54
N THR A 28 -10.29 -9.33 -15.45
CA THR A 28 -9.00 -9.96 -15.13
C THR A 28 -7.97 -8.92 -14.67
N GLY A 29 -7.91 -7.76 -15.31
CA GLY A 29 -7.05 -6.64 -14.92
C GLY A 29 -7.41 -6.09 -13.53
N LEU A 30 -8.70 -5.95 -13.24
CA LEU A 30 -9.16 -5.50 -11.92
C LEU A 30 -8.81 -6.51 -10.83
N LEU A 31 -9.09 -7.80 -11.05
CA LEU A 31 -8.81 -8.87 -10.08
C LEU A 31 -7.31 -8.99 -9.84
N SER A 32 -6.50 -9.01 -10.89
CA SER A 32 -5.04 -9.08 -10.77
C SER A 32 -4.49 -7.89 -9.97
N TYR A 33 -4.95 -6.67 -10.23
CA TYR A 33 -4.52 -5.50 -9.45
C TYR A 33 -4.98 -5.55 -7.99
N LYS A 34 -6.21 -6.03 -7.75
CA LYS A 34 -6.76 -6.19 -6.39
C LYS A 34 -5.94 -7.18 -5.57
N PHE A 35 -5.66 -8.36 -6.11
CA PHE A 35 -4.93 -9.42 -5.42
C PHE A 35 -3.42 -9.17 -5.33
N LEU A 36 -2.78 -8.63 -6.37
CA LEU A 36 -1.33 -8.44 -6.37
C LEU A 36 -0.87 -7.18 -5.63
N VAL A 37 -1.70 -6.14 -5.56
CA VAL A 37 -1.27 -4.84 -5.02
C VAL A 37 -2.06 -4.46 -3.77
N GLN A 38 -3.38 -4.58 -3.77
CA GLN A 38 -4.18 -4.07 -2.65
C GLN A 38 -4.14 -4.99 -1.43
N GLU A 39 -4.34 -6.29 -1.63
CA GLU A 39 -4.32 -7.26 -0.53
C GLU A 39 -2.97 -7.40 0.19
N PRO A 40 -1.82 -7.55 -0.49
CA PRO A 40 -0.55 -7.69 0.21
C PRO A 40 -0.17 -6.41 0.95
N ARG A 41 -0.57 -5.23 0.45
CA ARG A 41 -0.37 -3.97 1.19
C ARG A 41 -1.17 -4.00 2.48
N LYS A 42 -2.47 -4.26 2.43
CA LYS A 42 -3.33 -4.31 3.63
C LYS A 42 -2.84 -5.36 4.63
N ARG A 43 -2.51 -6.56 4.14
CA ARG A 43 -2.00 -7.66 4.97
C ARG A 43 -0.69 -7.31 5.65
N ARG A 44 0.26 -6.66 4.95
CA ARG A 44 1.52 -6.20 5.56
C ARG A 44 1.29 -5.15 6.65
N TYR A 45 0.34 -4.23 6.48
CA TYR A 45 0.00 -3.28 7.54
C TYR A 45 -0.61 -3.99 8.76
N GLU A 46 -1.53 -4.93 8.56
CA GLU A 46 -2.11 -5.69 9.67
C GLU A 46 -1.08 -6.56 10.40
N GLU A 47 -0.21 -7.24 9.68
CA GLU A 47 0.87 -8.05 10.25
C GLU A 47 1.90 -7.19 11.00
N TYR A 48 2.15 -5.98 10.52
CA TYR A 48 3.03 -5.01 11.18
C TYR A 48 2.46 -4.59 12.53
N TYR A 49 1.18 -4.21 12.61
CA TYR A 49 0.57 -3.77 13.87
C TYR A 49 0.33 -4.91 14.87
N LYS A 50 0.06 -6.14 14.41
CA LYS A 50 -0.16 -7.29 15.31
C LYS A 50 1.09 -7.74 16.06
N ASN A 51 2.27 -7.56 15.47
CA ASN A 51 3.55 -7.99 16.04
C ASN A 51 4.39 -6.83 16.57
N LEU A 52 3.83 -5.62 16.63
CA LEU A 52 4.57 -4.42 17.02
C LEU A 52 4.76 -4.37 18.54
N ASP A 53 5.99 -4.60 18.98
CA ASP A 53 6.45 -4.20 20.31
C ASP A 53 7.14 -2.82 20.18
N PRO A 54 6.46 -1.73 20.58
CA PRO A 54 6.93 -0.37 20.34
C PRO A 54 8.27 -0.09 21.05
N GLU A 55 8.53 -0.75 22.17
CA GLU A 55 9.80 -0.56 22.88
C GLU A 55 10.98 -1.20 22.15
N LYS A 56 10.76 -2.31 21.43
CA LYS A 56 11.82 -3.01 20.70
C LYS A 56 12.26 -2.25 19.45
N GLU A 57 11.31 -1.67 18.72
CA GLU A 57 11.61 -0.78 17.59
C GLU A 57 12.25 0.52 18.07
N PHE A 58 11.75 1.09 19.17
CA PHE A 58 12.36 2.27 19.79
C PHE A 58 13.82 1.99 20.19
N ARG A 59 14.11 0.86 20.84
CA ARG A 59 15.49 0.46 21.19
C ARG A 59 16.37 0.33 19.93
N ARG A 60 15.88 -0.29 18.84
CA ARG A 60 16.62 -0.39 17.57
C ARG A 60 16.94 0.97 16.95
N ILE A 61 15.96 1.88 16.89
CA ILE A 61 16.14 3.20 16.27
C ILE A 61 17.01 4.10 17.15
N ARG A 62 16.88 3.96 18.48
CA ARG A 62 17.75 4.62 19.46
C ARG A 62 19.19 4.17 19.30
N ASP A 63 19.44 2.87 19.20
CA ASP A 63 20.79 2.31 19.08
C ASP A 63 21.41 2.65 17.71
N ALA A 64 20.58 2.82 16.67
CA ALA A 64 20.99 3.37 15.37
C ALA A 64 21.22 4.89 15.37
N GLY A 65 21.00 5.58 16.50
CA GLY A 65 21.24 7.02 16.64
C GLY A 65 20.22 7.91 15.91
N GLY A 66 19.02 7.40 15.59
CA GLY A 66 18.01 8.12 14.82
C GLY A 66 17.24 9.19 15.59
N PHE A 67 17.35 9.21 16.93
CA PHE A 67 16.64 10.19 17.76
C PHE A 67 17.52 11.38 18.11
N GLN A 68 17.02 12.57 17.83
CA GLN A 68 17.68 13.82 18.23
C GLN A 68 17.57 14.10 19.73
N CYS A 69 16.59 13.51 20.41
CA CYS A 69 16.35 13.72 21.84
C CYS A 69 16.94 12.62 22.74
N VAL A 70 17.29 11.45 22.18
CA VAL A 70 17.76 10.28 22.94
C VAL A 70 19.04 9.77 22.31
N LYS A 71 20.16 9.86 23.03
CA LYS A 71 21.44 9.31 22.58
C LYS A 71 21.40 7.76 22.61
N PRO A 72 22.17 7.06 21.75
CA PRO A 72 22.35 5.61 21.81
C PRO A 72 23.02 5.25 23.16
N GLY A 73 22.22 4.94 24.18
CA GLY A 73 22.69 4.76 25.55
C GLY A 73 21.67 5.12 26.63
N GLY A 74 20.57 5.80 26.26
CA GLY A 74 19.47 6.09 27.21
C GLY A 74 19.59 7.40 27.98
N GLU A 75 20.56 8.25 27.64
CA GLU A 75 20.60 9.63 28.13
C GLU A 75 19.73 10.54 27.26
N VAL A 76 18.75 11.19 27.90
CA VAL A 76 17.93 12.26 27.31
C VAL A 76 18.84 13.47 27.11
N GLN A 77 18.83 14.06 25.91
CA GLN A 77 19.55 15.33 25.71
C GLN A 77 18.84 16.44 26.49
N ASP A 78 19.58 17.10 27.37
CA ASP A 78 19.10 18.12 28.32
C ASP A 78 18.33 19.29 27.67
N GLY A 79 18.45 19.49 26.35
CA GLY A 79 17.73 20.51 25.59
C GLY A 79 16.28 20.18 25.19
N CYS A 80 15.78 18.96 25.42
CA CYS A 80 14.40 18.59 25.10
C CYS A 80 13.41 18.77 26.28
N VAL A 81 13.91 19.03 27.50
CA VAL A 81 13.08 19.16 28.71
C VAL A 81 12.45 20.56 28.83
N GLU A 82 13.05 21.58 28.21
CA GLU A 82 12.54 22.97 28.24
C GLU A 82 11.26 23.19 27.42
N PHE A 83 10.93 22.33 26.45
CA PHE A 83 9.70 22.50 25.67
C PHE A 83 8.45 21.90 26.35
N LEU A 84 8.63 21.15 27.45
CA LEU A 84 7.54 20.53 28.21
C LEU A 84 7.40 21.11 29.64
N SER A 85 7.89 22.33 29.90
CA SER A 85 7.42 23.10 31.05
C SER A 85 6.01 23.64 30.77
N PRO A 86 5.11 23.63 31.76
CA PRO A 86 3.71 24.02 31.57
C PRO A 86 3.59 25.43 31.02
N VAL A 87 2.70 25.61 30.04
CA VAL A 87 2.19 26.91 29.61
C VAL A 87 1.91 27.76 30.86
N PRO A 88 2.45 28.98 30.98
CA PRO A 88 2.13 29.84 32.10
C PRO A 88 0.63 30.12 32.09
N ALA A 89 -0.06 29.62 33.11
CA ALA A 89 -1.46 29.92 33.36
C ALA A 89 -1.60 31.44 33.56
N LEU A 90 -2.37 32.08 32.68
CA LEU A 90 -3.06 33.32 32.96
C LEU A 90 -4.34 33.00 33.75
#